data_AF-F4MQT5-F1
#
_entry.id   AF-F4MQT5-F1
#
_cell.length_a   1.000
_cell.length_b   1.000
_cell.length_c   1.000
_cell.angle_alpha   90.00
_cell.angle_beta   90.00
_cell.angle_gamma   90.00
#
_symmetry.space_group_name_H-M   'P 1'
#
loop_
_entity.id
_entity.type
_entity.pdbx_description
1 polymer ?
#
loop_
_entity_poly.entity_id
_entity_poly.type
_entity_poly.pdbx_seq_one_letter_code
_entity_poly.pdbx_strand_id
1 'polypeptide(L)'
;MLFFLIAAGLALTNNYNSEKQQLDYNKTSNTANHEFSDGTKKRLTKIGYYHHNGHVRISQIPPSVEVIDAELPEVITSLRTAFLGSTNNIRWEKKWNTKNVTDMNSVFYNRSYFNSADISDWDTSKVTDMGEMFYGVKSFNQDLSKWDVSKVKNMD
;
A
#
# COMPACT_ATOMS: atom_id res chain seq x y z
N MET A 1 44.09 -5.19 12.35
CA MET A 1 43.76 -4.03 13.19
C MET A 1 43.39 -2.88 12.27
N LEU A 2 42.11 -2.62 12.04
CA LEU A 2 41.64 -1.38 11.40
C LEU A 2 40.21 -1.11 11.87
N PHE A 3 40.02 0.08 12.45
CA PHE A 3 38.82 0.57 13.11
C PHE A 3 37.70 0.85 12.12
N PHE A 4 36.44 0.59 12.49
CA PHE A 4 35.36 1.54 12.26
C PHE A 4 34.35 1.50 13.42
N LEU A 5 34.45 2.51 14.29
CA LEU A 5 33.30 3.03 15.02
C LEU A 5 32.45 3.82 14.03
N ILE A 6 31.21 3.40 13.80
CA ILE A 6 30.08 4.33 13.71
C ILE A 6 28.93 3.68 14.49
N ALA A 7 28.76 4.13 15.73
CA ALA A 7 27.52 3.95 16.46
C ALA A 7 26.64 5.18 16.20
N ALA A 8 25.41 4.97 15.71
CA ALA A 8 24.16 5.54 16.25
C ALA A 8 23.05 5.59 15.18
N GLY A 9 21.93 4.93 15.49
CA GLY A 9 20.61 5.42 15.06
C GLY A 9 19.96 4.66 13.91
N LEU A 10 18.90 3.91 14.27
CA LEU A 10 17.94 3.19 13.44
C LEU A 10 18.44 1.86 12.87
N ALA A 11 17.72 0.81 13.25
CA ALA A 11 17.81 -0.53 12.72
C ALA A 11 17.57 -0.54 11.20
N LEU A 12 18.62 -0.33 10.41
CA LEU A 12 18.69 -0.88 9.07
C LEU A 12 19.00 -2.37 9.26
N THR A 13 17.96 -3.18 9.09
CA THR A 13 18.05 -4.63 9.02
C THR A 13 19.28 -5.05 8.20
N ASN A 14 20.07 -6.00 8.73
CA ASN A 14 21.38 -6.40 8.20
C ASN A 14 21.36 -6.65 6.68
N ASN A 15 21.81 -5.66 5.92
CA ASN A 15 21.99 -5.69 4.46
C ASN A 15 23.42 -6.04 4.04
N TYR A 16 24.21 -6.59 4.97
CA TYR A 16 25.54 -7.09 4.70
C TYR A 16 25.47 -8.50 4.11
N ASN A 17 26.08 -8.70 2.94
CA ASN A 17 26.25 -10.01 2.34
C ASN A 17 27.59 -10.58 2.81
N SER A 18 27.55 -11.65 3.62
CA SER A 18 28.75 -12.24 4.23
C SER A 18 29.68 -12.93 3.24
N GLU A 19 29.17 -13.36 2.08
CA GLU A 19 29.97 -14.02 1.04
C GLU A 19 30.72 -13.01 0.17
N LYS A 20 30.07 -11.89 -0.16
CA LYS A 20 30.66 -10.81 -0.98
C LYS A 20 31.38 -9.75 -0.16
N GLN A 21 31.29 -9.82 1.17
CA GLN A 21 31.84 -8.87 2.14
C GLN A 21 31.50 -7.39 1.84
N GLN A 22 30.35 -7.15 1.23
CA GLN A 22 29.90 -5.82 0.85
C GLN A 22 28.43 -5.61 1.24
N LEU A 23 28.04 -4.34 1.32
CA LEU A 23 26.63 -3.98 1.40
C LEU A 23 25.94 -4.41 0.10
N ASP A 24 24.89 -5.22 0.24
CA ASP A 24 24.05 -5.61 -0.89
C ASP A 24 22.94 -4.57 -1.07
N TYR A 25 23.24 -3.55 -1.88
CA TYR A 25 22.28 -2.49 -2.22
C TYR A 25 21.06 -3.01 -3.01
N ASN A 26 21.07 -4.26 -3.50
CA ASN A 26 19.90 -4.89 -4.11
C ASN A 26 18.97 -5.56 -3.08
N LYS A 27 19.43 -5.73 -1.83
CA LYS A 27 18.59 -6.19 -0.71
C LYS A 27 17.71 -5.07 -0.15
N THR A 28 18.05 -3.81 -0.44
CA THR A 28 17.24 -2.62 -0.13
C THR A 28 16.16 -2.32 -1.16
N SER A 29 16.18 -2.94 -2.34
CA SER A 29 15.12 -2.84 -3.35
C SER A 29 14.11 -3.99 -3.18
N ASN A 30 13.55 -4.15 -1.99
CA ASN A 30 12.49 -5.14 -1.73
C ASN A 30 11.22 -4.72 -2.47
N THR A 31 11.19 -4.94 -3.78
CA THR A 31 9.96 -4.91 -4.56
C THR A 31 9.39 -6.32 -4.55
N ALA A 32 8.08 -6.43 -4.36
CA ALA A 32 7.37 -7.70 -4.51
C ALA A 32 6.45 -7.58 -5.73
N ASN A 33 6.39 -8.64 -6.52
CA ASN A 33 5.39 -8.74 -7.58
C ASN A 33 4.05 -9.20 -7.00
N HIS A 34 2.98 -8.79 -7.67
CA HIS A 34 1.68 -9.40 -7.45
C HIS A 34 1.74 -10.89 -7.80
N GLU A 35 1.10 -11.71 -6.97
CA GLU A 35 0.83 -13.11 -7.29
C GLU A 35 -0.67 -13.29 -7.44
N PHE A 36 -1.07 -14.17 -8.36
CA PHE A 36 -2.46 -14.44 -8.71
C PHE A 36 -2.71 -15.94 -8.58
N SER A 37 -3.97 -16.34 -8.37
CA SER A 37 -4.32 -17.76 -8.28
C SER A 37 -4.09 -18.54 -9.57
N ASP A 38 -4.13 -17.84 -10.71
CA ASP A 38 -4.05 -18.42 -12.04
C ASP A 38 -3.64 -17.35 -13.08
N GLY A 39 -3.50 -17.77 -14.34
CA GLY A 39 -3.10 -16.91 -15.46
C GLY A 39 -4.12 -15.85 -15.87
N THR A 40 -5.37 -15.90 -15.38
CA THR A 40 -6.40 -14.90 -15.71
C THR A 40 -6.19 -13.57 -15.00
N LYS A 41 -5.40 -13.58 -13.91
CA LYS A 41 -5.10 -12.40 -13.07
C LYS A 41 -6.36 -11.70 -12.52
N LYS A 42 -7.43 -12.46 -12.31
CA LYS A 42 -8.68 -11.96 -11.69
C LYS A 42 -8.67 -12.04 -10.17
N ARG A 43 -7.97 -13.02 -9.59
CA ARG A 43 -7.83 -13.21 -8.14
C ARG A 43 -6.39 -12.96 -7.73
N LEU A 44 -6.19 -11.92 -6.94
CA LEU A 44 -4.91 -11.52 -6.39
C LEU A 44 -4.67 -12.20 -5.05
N THR A 45 -3.60 -12.98 -4.92
CA THR A 45 -3.26 -13.76 -3.73
C THR A 45 -2.09 -13.17 -2.93
N LYS A 46 -1.30 -12.28 -3.55
CA LYS A 46 -0.24 -11.53 -2.88
C LYS A 46 -0.13 -10.10 -3.38
N ILE A 47 0.04 -9.17 -2.45
CA ILE A 47 0.23 -7.76 -2.76
C ILE A 47 1.68 -7.50 -3.17
N GLY A 48 1.85 -7.01 -4.39
CA GLY A 48 3.10 -6.45 -4.87
C GLY A 48 3.29 -5.03 -4.37
N TYR A 49 4.54 -4.62 -4.18
CA TYR A 49 4.90 -3.31 -3.67
C TYR A 49 6.30 -2.89 -4.12
N TYR A 50 6.61 -1.61 -3.95
CA TYR A 50 7.90 -1.03 -4.28
C TYR A 50 8.25 0.13 -3.35
N HIS A 51 9.54 0.44 -3.23
CA HIS A 51 10.02 1.57 -2.45
C HIS A 51 10.06 2.83 -3.30
N HIS A 52 9.53 3.94 -2.79
CA HIS A 52 9.58 5.23 -3.46
C HIS A 52 9.45 6.38 -2.47
N ASN A 53 10.38 7.33 -2.51
CA ASN A 53 10.42 8.54 -1.68
C ASN A 53 10.18 8.27 -0.18
N GLY A 54 10.85 7.25 0.38
CA GLY A 54 10.74 6.89 1.80
C GLY A 54 9.47 6.09 2.16
N HIS A 55 8.58 5.82 1.21
CA HIS A 55 7.42 4.95 1.41
C HIS A 55 7.63 3.57 0.80
N VAL A 56 7.00 2.57 1.40
CA VAL A 56 6.70 1.30 0.74
C VAL A 56 5.30 1.41 0.16
N ARG A 57 5.22 1.57 -1.17
CA ARG A 57 3.98 1.76 -1.91
C ARG A 57 3.50 0.43 -2.47
N ILE A 58 2.20 0.18 -2.35
CA ILE A 58 1.58 -0.89 -3.11
C ILE A 58 1.75 -0.64 -4.62
N SER A 59 2.06 -1.69 -5.37
CA SER A 59 2.01 -1.66 -6.83
C SER A 59 0.54 -1.54 -7.25
N GLN A 60 0.25 -0.73 -8.27
CA GLN A 60 -1.12 -0.54 -8.73
C GLN A 60 -1.77 -1.90 -9.03
N ILE A 61 -2.92 -2.13 -8.40
CA ILE A 61 -3.68 -3.36 -8.59
C ILE A 61 -4.25 -3.34 -10.01
N PRO A 62 -3.98 -4.36 -10.84
CA PRO A 62 -4.42 -4.37 -12.22
C PRO A 62 -5.94 -4.22 -12.35
N PRO A 63 -6.45 -3.47 -13.34
CA PRO A 63 -7.89 -3.31 -13.56
C PRO A 63 -8.65 -4.64 -13.76
N SER A 64 -7.97 -5.71 -14.16
CA SER A 64 -8.55 -7.05 -14.32
C SER A 64 -8.90 -7.75 -13.01
N VAL A 65 -8.40 -7.26 -11.86
CA VAL A 65 -8.65 -7.90 -10.56
C VAL A 65 -10.11 -7.71 -10.15
N GLU A 66 -10.75 -8.81 -9.80
CA GLU A 66 -12.13 -8.89 -9.31
C GLU A 66 -12.16 -9.36 -7.85
N VAL A 67 -11.15 -10.12 -7.40
CA VAL A 67 -11.05 -10.63 -6.03
C VAL A 67 -9.67 -10.35 -5.44
N ILE A 68 -9.64 -9.80 -4.23
CA ILE A 68 -8.43 -9.68 -3.41
C ILE A 68 -8.51 -10.69 -2.28
N ASP A 69 -7.65 -11.69 -2.39
CA ASP A 69 -7.43 -12.77 -1.44
C ASP A 69 -6.02 -12.66 -0.82
N ALA A 70 -5.64 -11.42 -0.53
CA ALA A 70 -4.32 -11.06 -0.05
C ALA A 70 -4.44 -10.13 1.15
N GLU A 71 -3.62 -10.39 2.17
CA GLU A 71 -3.45 -9.47 3.30
C GLU A 71 -2.56 -8.30 2.86
N LEU A 72 -2.77 -7.14 3.47
CA LEU A 72 -1.85 -6.01 3.30
C LEU A 72 -0.56 -6.27 4.09
N PRO A 73 0.61 -6.34 3.46
CA PRO A 73 1.86 -6.52 4.19
C PRO A 73 2.09 -5.39 5.20
N GLU A 74 2.53 -5.71 6.42
CA GLU A 74 2.71 -4.70 7.48
C GLU A 74 3.72 -3.59 7.12
N VAL A 75 4.62 -3.88 6.17
CA VAL A 75 5.62 -2.92 5.66
C VAL A 75 5.01 -1.81 4.82
N ILE A 76 3.76 -1.95 4.33
CA ILE A 76 3.12 -0.96 3.47
C ILE A 76 2.84 0.32 4.25
N THR A 77 3.35 1.43 3.74
CA THR A 77 3.12 2.78 4.30
C THR A 77 2.32 3.66 3.35
N SER A 78 2.04 3.21 2.13
CA SER A 78 1.37 4.01 1.11
C SER A 78 0.45 3.16 0.24
N LEU A 79 -0.83 3.52 0.24
CA LEU A 79 -1.84 2.99 -0.68
C LEU A 79 -2.00 3.87 -1.92
N ARG A 80 -1.12 4.86 -2.12
CA ARG A 80 -1.16 5.78 -3.25
C ARG A 80 -1.46 5.07 -4.56
N THR A 81 -2.50 5.51 -5.26
CA THR A 81 -2.94 4.97 -6.56
C THR A 81 -3.26 3.47 -6.61
N ALA A 82 -3.48 2.81 -5.45
CA ALA A 82 -3.63 1.35 -5.37
C ALA A 82 -4.68 0.79 -6.33
N PHE A 83 -5.79 1.49 -6.51
CA PHE A 83 -6.90 1.08 -7.37
C PHE A 83 -7.16 2.05 -8.53
N LEU A 84 -6.16 2.85 -8.90
CA LEU A 84 -6.27 3.82 -9.99
C LEU A 84 -6.74 3.12 -11.28
N GLY A 85 -7.78 3.66 -11.92
CA GLY A 85 -8.29 3.16 -13.20
C GLY A 85 -8.97 1.78 -13.15
N SER A 86 -9.08 1.14 -11.98
CA SER A 86 -9.83 -0.10 -11.85
C SER A 86 -11.33 0.19 -11.86
N THR A 87 -12.05 -0.35 -12.85
CA THR A 87 -13.50 -0.16 -13.00
C THR A 87 -14.33 -1.29 -12.41
N ASN A 88 -13.70 -2.41 -12.04
CA ASN A 88 -14.36 -3.58 -11.50
C ASN A 88 -14.76 -3.37 -10.03
N ASN A 89 -15.92 -3.91 -9.66
CA ASN A 89 -16.24 -4.16 -8.25
C ASN A 89 -15.26 -5.21 -7.72
N ILE A 90 -14.53 -4.86 -6.66
CA ILE A 90 -13.56 -5.77 -6.05
C ILE A 90 -14.19 -6.41 -4.83
N ARG A 91 -14.17 -7.75 -4.77
CA ARG A 91 -14.51 -8.52 -3.57
C ARG A 91 -13.27 -8.71 -2.71
N TRP A 92 -13.39 -8.43 -1.42
CA TRP A 92 -12.32 -8.54 -0.43
C TRP A 92 -12.56 -9.80 0.40
N GLU A 93 -11.66 -10.78 0.32
CA GLU A 93 -11.73 -11.99 1.14
C GLU A 93 -11.01 -11.80 2.49
N LYS A 94 -10.14 -10.78 2.57
CA LYS A 94 -9.35 -10.47 3.76
C LYS A 94 -9.42 -8.98 4.08
N LYS A 95 -9.65 -8.66 5.35
CA LYS A 95 -9.59 -7.27 5.82
C LYS A 95 -8.15 -6.79 5.83
N TRP A 96 -7.90 -5.61 5.28
CA TRP A 96 -6.58 -4.98 5.33
C TRP A 96 -6.38 -4.24 6.66
N ASN A 97 -5.20 -4.38 7.24
CA ASN A 97 -4.77 -3.61 8.40
C ASN A 97 -3.96 -2.38 7.94
N THR A 98 -4.55 -1.20 7.98
CA THR A 98 -3.94 0.05 7.48
C THR A 98 -3.18 0.86 8.55
N LYS A 99 -2.95 0.31 9.75
CA LYS A 99 -2.33 1.02 10.90
C LYS A 99 -0.96 1.68 10.64
N ASN A 100 -0.28 1.31 9.55
CA ASN A 100 1.03 1.82 9.16
C ASN A 100 0.98 2.75 7.94
N VAL A 101 -0.19 2.91 7.32
CA VAL A 101 -0.37 3.74 6.12
C VAL A 101 -0.36 5.21 6.50
N THR A 102 0.44 5.99 5.77
CA THR A 102 0.55 7.45 5.92
C THR A 102 0.10 8.20 4.67
N ASP A 103 0.01 7.52 3.53
CA ASP A 103 -0.32 8.09 2.21
C ASP A 103 -1.47 7.29 1.57
N MET A 104 -2.63 7.93 1.40
CA MET A 104 -3.83 7.40 0.75
C MET A 104 -4.24 8.26 -0.46
N ASN A 105 -3.29 8.97 -1.07
CA ASN A 105 -3.54 9.83 -2.21
C ASN A 105 -4.04 9.03 -3.45
N SER A 106 -5.11 9.50 -4.08
CA SER A 106 -5.72 8.94 -5.30
C SER A 106 -6.04 7.44 -5.24
N VAL A 107 -6.27 6.85 -4.05
CA VAL A 107 -6.51 5.39 -3.87
C VAL A 107 -7.68 4.91 -4.75
N PHE A 108 -8.78 5.66 -4.79
CA PHE A 108 -10.00 5.33 -5.55
C PHE A 108 -10.29 6.31 -6.69
N TYR A 109 -9.26 7.02 -7.18
CA TYR A 109 -9.40 8.00 -8.24
C TYR A 109 -10.10 7.43 -9.49
N ASN A 110 -11.15 8.12 -9.93
CA ASN A 110 -12.03 7.77 -11.06
C ASN A 110 -12.72 6.40 -10.98
N ARG A 111 -12.88 5.80 -9.79
CA ARG A 111 -13.67 4.58 -9.61
C ARG A 111 -15.16 4.91 -9.48
N SER A 112 -15.83 5.18 -10.60
CA SER A 112 -17.24 5.60 -10.63
C SER A 112 -18.18 4.76 -9.75
N TYR A 113 -17.97 3.44 -9.68
CA TYR A 113 -18.81 2.47 -8.96
C TYR A 113 -18.15 1.87 -7.71
N PHE A 114 -17.28 2.60 -7.02
CA PHE A 114 -16.72 2.13 -5.75
C PHE A 114 -17.73 2.26 -4.60
N ASN A 115 -18.44 1.17 -4.29
CA ASN A 115 -19.28 1.09 -3.08
C ASN A 115 -19.37 -0.31 -2.45
N SER A 116 -18.82 -1.34 -3.11
CA SER A 116 -18.98 -2.75 -2.73
C SER A 116 -18.02 -3.24 -1.63
N ALA A 117 -16.93 -2.51 -1.37
CA ALA A 117 -15.91 -2.90 -0.41
C ALA A 117 -15.99 -2.02 0.85
N ASP A 118 -16.30 -2.62 2.00
CA ASP A 118 -16.35 -1.91 3.28
C ASP A 118 -14.96 -1.45 3.74
N ILE A 119 -14.76 -0.13 3.79
CA ILE A 119 -13.53 0.52 4.28
C ILE A 119 -13.73 1.29 5.59
N SER A 120 -14.88 1.11 6.26
CA SER A 120 -15.21 1.80 7.51
C SER A 120 -14.25 1.48 8.66
N ASP A 121 -13.60 0.30 8.61
CA ASP A 121 -12.65 -0.18 9.61
C ASP A 121 -11.18 0.18 9.29
N TRP A 122 -10.90 0.97 8.24
CA TRP A 122 -9.54 1.42 7.98
C TRP A 122 -9.06 2.36 9.10
N ASP A 123 -7.88 2.06 9.65
CA ASP A 123 -7.17 2.96 10.55
C ASP A 123 -6.50 4.06 9.72
N THR A 124 -6.99 5.28 9.87
CA THR A 124 -6.48 6.49 9.21
C THR A 124 -5.67 7.38 10.15
N SER A 125 -5.44 6.97 11.41
CA SER A 125 -4.84 7.81 12.46
C SER A 125 -3.38 8.23 12.21
N LYS A 126 -2.73 7.68 11.18
CA LYS A 126 -1.38 8.07 10.71
C LYS A 126 -1.37 8.70 9.32
N VAL A 127 -2.51 8.77 8.64
CA VAL A 127 -2.60 9.28 7.28
C VAL A 127 -2.41 10.79 7.28
N THR A 128 -1.51 11.25 6.42
CA THR A 128 -1.19 12.67 6.24
C THR A 128 -1.62 13.21 4.88
N ASP A 129 -1.86 12.34 3.89
CA ASP A 129 -2.29 12.72 2.54
C ASP A 129 -3.45 11.82 2.10
N MET A 130 -4.58 12.44 1.75
CA MET A 130 -5.77 11.82 1.16
C MET A 130 -6.20 12.55 -0.13
N GLY A 131 -5.30 13.34 -0.73
CA GLY A 131 -5.61 14.14 -1.92
C GLY A 131 -6.14 13.28 -3.07
N GLU A 132 -7.14 13.80 -3.77
CA GLU A 132 -7.89 13.13 -4.85
C GLU A 132 -8.41 11.71 -4.54
N MET A 133 -8.42 11.25 -3.28
CA MET A 133 -8.68 9.84 -2.93
C MET A 133 -10.00 9.32 -3.51
N PHE A 134 -11.04 10.16 -3.49
CA PHE A 134 -12.38 9.88 -4.02
C PHE A 134 -12.74 10.73 -5.25
N TYR A 135 -11.78 11.42 -5.86
CA TYR A 135 -12.06 12.24 -7.04
C TYR A 135 -12.65 11.38 -8.17
N GLY A 136 -13.79 11.79 -8.72
CA GLY A 136 -14.50 11.05 -9.77
C GLY A 136 -15.27 9.80 -9.31
N VAL A 137 -15.35 9.53 -8.00
CA VAL A 137 -16.20 8.46 -7.43
C VAL A 137 -17.64 8.98 -7.30
N LYS A 138 -18.60 8.34 -7.99
CA LYS A 138 -19.97 8.85 -8.11
C LYS A 138 -20.97 8.21 -7.14
N SER A 139 -20.68 7.00 -6.64
CA SER A 139 -21.65 6.17 -5.92
C SER A 139 -21.21 5.76 -4.51
N PHE A 140 -20.16 6.36 -3.96
CA PHE A 140 -19.67 6.02 -2.63
C PHE A 140 -20.57 6.60 -1.53
N ASN A 141 -21.08 5.75 -0.63
CA ASN A 141 -21.99 6.16 0.44
C ASN A 141 -21.77 5.43 1.79
N GLN A 142 -20.56 4.95 2.04
CA GLN A 142 -20.25 4.19 3.26
C GLN A 142 -20.04 5.11 4.47
N ASP A 143 -20.31 4.59 5.66
CA ASP A 143 -20.04 5.28 6.93
C ASP A 143 -18.54 5.33 7.21
N LEU A 144 -17.98 6.54 7.24
CA LEU A 144 -16.58 6.81 7.55
C LEU A 144 -16.40 7.51 8.92
N SER A 145 -17.41 7.51 9.78
CA SER A 145 -17.39 8.22 11.08
C SER A 145 -16.26 7.78 12.03
N LYS A 146 -15.69 6.59 11.81
CA LYS A 146 -14.55 6.06 12.58
C LYS A 146 -13.19 6.60 12.11
N TRP A 147 -13.11 7.23 10.94
CA TRP A 147 -11.84 7.71 10.42
C TRP A 147 -11.33 8.90 11.23
N ASP A 148 -10.13 8.75 11.79
CA ASP A 148 -9.38 9.86 12.36
C ASP A 148 -8.64 10.60 11.24
N VAL A 149 -9.12 11.80 10.91
CA VAL A 149 -8.52 12.67 9.87
C VAL A 149 -7.70 13.82 10.48
N SER A 150 -7.43 13.80 11.79
CA SER A 150 -6.76 14.89 12.50
C SER A 150 -5.33 15.19 12.03
N LYS A 151 -4.66 14.22 11.38
CA LYS A 151 -3.30 14.35 10.84
C LYS A 151 -3.25 14.62 9.35
N VAL A 152 -4.39 14.61 8.65
CA VAL A 152 -4.42 14.82 7.22
C VAL A 152 -4.09 16.28 6.91
N LYS A 153 -3.11 16.50 6.04
CA LYS A 153 -2.63 17.82 5.61
C LYS A 153 -3.09 18.17 4.21
N ASN A 154 -3.45 17.17 3.41
CA ASN A 154 -3.90 17.34 2.04
C ASN A 154 -5.15 16.49 1.78
N MET A 155 -6.24 17.15 1.36
CA MET A 155 -7.52 16.56 0.98
C MET A 155 -7.95 16.97 -0.43
N ASP A 156 -7.16 17.80 -1.11
CA ASP A 156 -7.50 18.42 -2.41
C ASP A 156 -7.35 17.43 -3.58
#